data_AF-A0A1Y4T7E2-F1
#
_entry.id   AF-A0A1Y4T7E2-F1
#
_cell.length_a   1.000
_cell.length_b   1.000
_cell.length_c   1.000
_cell.angle_alpha   90.00
_cell.angle_beta   90.00
_cell.angle_gamma   90.00
#
_symmetry.space_group_name_H-M   'P 1'
#
loop_
_entity.id
_entity.type
_entity.pdbx_description
1 polymer ?
#
loop_
_entity_poly.entity_id
_entity_poly.type
_entity_poly.pdbx_seq_one_letter_code
_entity_poly.pdbx_strand_id
1 'polypeptide(L)'
;MAGVGFELKKLFRKRGGYLNTVKAYAVTAAVTEGPMILCIVVQFAIRLLLRLHGAAYNVQETYLITTTYVMIFSLLLSNTFLMFTSRYISDSIYEDHKNRILPSFFSIVFYLLVLGALVAGVYILLLDLRPVYKALLFLQFELMQVLWVQMSYLSAVKKYSKVLVCFLIASFVSIASSMALMFAGLEILTAAYLGTVLGDFVMVVLYMQELIDFFPSGPMSLVVLFPYLDKYKSLILTGFCSALGLFGHNFVYWFSEYHTRVIPRMVYCMKYDVAAFFASLTIIPFLVVFVVALEVNFYKAYRSYFDTILYGGTLEDIQVENRNLGQTLFRELAHVFELQFFVELLCITFLGNFLRTIGFDREMLIIFRYLCIGYCFFVLVKSLVILMLYFDDRVGAMATSALFAVSSILLSILTLPFGIEAYGLGFLAAGAVTSAAGLFYLYHYIKRLEYKVFCRQPLFYEEPDGVFKRIADHVESRGPGRGNFKAHYKPTWRQQRRARRKQRAAARRGRHSAARGGIRP
;
A
#
# COMPACT_ATOMS: atom_id res chain seq x y z
N MET A 1 -6.51 -4.26 -3.50
CA MET A 1 -6.98 -4.54 -4.88
C MET A 1 -8.14 -5.52 -4.91
N ALA A 2 -8.16 -6.61 -4.13
CA ALA A 2 -9.25 -7.60 -4.18
C ALA A 2 -10.64 -7.03 -3.80
N GLY A 3 -11.43 -6.58 -4.78
CA GLY A 3 -12.84 -6.25 -4.57
C GLY A 3 -13.45 -5.13 -5.40
N VAL A 4 -12.65 -4.20 -5.94
CA VAL A 4 -13.15 -3.10 -6.79
C VAL A 4 -13.79 -3.66 -8.08
N GLY A 5 -13.25 -4.76 -8.60
CA GLY A 5 -13.63 -5.35 -9.89
C GLY A 5 -15.07 -5.82 -10.03
N PHE A 6 -15.81 -6.10 -8.95
CA PHE A 6 -17.20 -6.59 -9.04
C PHE A 6 -18.22 -5.47 -9.35
N GLU A 7 -18.09 -4.33 -8.68
CA GLU A 7 -18.85 -3.11 -9.00
C GLU A 7 -18.48 -2.60 -10.40
N LEU A 8 -17.17 -2.59 -10.71
CA LEU A 8 -16.66 -2.20 -12.02
C LEU A 8 -17.14 -3.13 -13.14
N LYS A 9 -17.10 -4.46 -12.96
CA LYS A 9 -17.66 -5.41 -13.94
C LYS A 9 -19.12 -5.12 -14.24
N LYS A 10 -19.92 -4.71 -13.24
CA LYS A 10 -21.34 -4.39 -13.44
C LYS A 10 -21.52 -3.10 -14.26
N LEU A 11 -20.65 -2.12 -14.09
CA LEU A 11 -20.60 -0.88 -14.88
C LEU A 11 -20.14 -1.15 -16.33
N PHE A 12 -19.10 -1.95 -16.54
CA PHE A 12 -18.61 -2.32 -17.88
C PHE A 12 -19.49 -3.33 -18.61
N ARG A 13 -20.38 -4.06 -17.91
CA ARG A 13 -21.31 -5.03 -18.52
C ARG A 13 -22.57 -4.39 -19.10
N LYS A 14 -22.90 -3.14 -18.75
CA LYS A 14 -23.99 -2.41 -19.41
C LYS A 14 -23.51 -1.95 -20.79
N ARG A 15 -23.92 -2.68 -21.84
CA ARG A 15 -23.76 -2.27 -23.24
C ARG A 15 -24.33 -0.85 -23.45
N GLY A 16 -23.45 0.14 -23.46
CA GLY A 16 -23.75 1.50 -23.93
C GLY A 16 -22.43 2.14 -24.30
N GLY A 17 -22.43 2.97 -25.34
CA GLY A 17 -21.23 3.44 -26.05
C GLY A 17 -20.22 4.23 -25.20
N TYR A 18 -19.36 4.99 -25.89
CA TYR A 18 -18.19 5.69 -25.31
C TYR A 18 -18.45 6.44 -23.99
N LEU A 19 -19.64 7.03 -23.82
CA LEU A 19 -20.04 7.75 -22.59
C LEU A 19 -20.11 6.86 -21.33
N ASN A 20 -20.58 5.60 -21.44
CA ASN A 20 -20.63 4.69 -20.29
C ASN A 20 -19.22 4.22 -19.90
N THR A 21 -18.34 4.03 -20.88
CA THR A 21 -16.93 3.71 -20.66
C THR A 21 -16.23 4.86 -19.92
N VAL A 22 -16.39 6.09 -20.39
CA VAL A 22 -15.85 7.29 -19.70
C VAL A 22 -16.40 7.39 -18.27
N LYS A 23 -17.70 7.17 -18.07
CA LYS A 23 -18.31 7.16 -16.74
C LYS A 23 -17.71 6.08 -15.83
N ALA A 24 -17.46 4.88 -16.34
CA ALA A 24 -16.85 3.79 -15.58
C ALA A 24 -15.40 4.13 -15.17
N TYR A 25 -14.61 4.72 -16.07
CA TYR A 25 -13.26 5.21 -15.74
C TYR A 25 -13.29 6.35 -14.72
N ALA A 26 -14.20 7.32 -14.85
CA ALA A 26 -14.33 8.41 -13.89
C ALA A 26 -14.73 7.93 -12.49
N VAL A 27 -15.66 6.97 -12.40
CA VAL A 27 -16.03 6.34 -11.13
C VAL A 27 -14.84 5.57 -10.54
N THR A 28 -14.07 4.87 -11.37
CA THR A 28 -12.86 4.17 -10.92
C THR A 28 -11.85 5.17 -10.34
N ALA A 29 -11.57 6.24 -11.07
CA ALA A 29 -10.63 7.28 -10.66
C ALA A 29 -11.05 7.93 -9.33
N ALA A 30 -12.33 8.28 -9.18
CA ALA A 30 -12.85 8.83 -7.94
C ALA A 30 -12.67 7.84 -6.77
N VAL A 31 -12.96 6.56 -7.01
CA VAL A 31 -12.86 5.51 -5.97
C VAL A 31 -11.42 5.19 -5.58
N THR A 32 -10.49 5.14 -6.53
CA THR A 32 -9.09 4.71 -6.28
C THR A 32 -8.19 5.86 -5.88
N GLU A 33 -8.26 7.00 -6.60
CA GLU A 33 -7.34 8.13 -6.45
C GLU A 33 -8.02 9.39 -5.87
N GLY A 34 -9.35 9.38 -5.69
CA GLY A 34 -10.10 10.51 -5.14
C GLY A 34 -9.58 11.01 -3.78
N PRO A 35 -9.28 10.13 -2.79
CA PRO A 35 -8.69 10.55 -1.52
C PRO A 35 -7.36 11.32 -1.69
N MET A 36 -6.48 10.87 -2.60
CA MET A 36 -5.22 11.56 -2.88
C MET A 36 -5.47 12.96 -3.47
N ILE A 37 -6.37 13.06 -4.45
CA ILE A 37 -6.71 14.34 -5.10
C ILE A 37 -7.31 15.31 -4.07
N LEU A 38 -8.21 14.84 -3.21
CA LEU A 38 -8.81 15.66 -2.17
C LEU A 38 -7.78 16.12 -1.13
N CYS A 39 -6.83 15.26 -0.73
CA CYS A 39 -5.67 15.64 0.08
C CYS A 39 -4.93 16.84 -0.52
N ILE A 40 -4.64 16.78 -1.82
CA ILE A 40 -3.96 17.85 -2.55
C ILE A 40 -4.79 19.13 -2.53
N VAL A 41 -6.10 19.03 -2.80
CA VAL A 41 -7.01 20.18 -2.77
C VAL A 41 -7.03 20.83 -1.40
N VAL A 42 -7.06 20.05 -0.31
CA VAL A 42 -7.00 20.58 1.07
C VAL A 42 -5.69 21.32 1.31
N GLN A 43 -4.55 20.74 0.94
CA GLN A 43 -3.24 21.39 1.10
C GLN A 43 -3.16 22.73 0.35
N PHE A 44 -3.65 22.78 -0.90
CA PHE A 44 -3.71 24.03 -1.67
C PHE A 44 -4.71 25.02 -1.08
N ALA A 45 -5.88 24.56 -0.61
CA ALA A 45 -6.90 25.41 -0.01
C ALA A 45 -6.40 26.06 1.29
N ILE A 46 -5.75 25.30 2.17
CA ILE A 46 -5.18 25.83 3.41
C ILE A 46 -4.04 26.80 3.10
N ARG A 47 -3.17 26.48 2.15
CA ARG A 47 -2.13 27.42 1.70
C ARG A 47 -2.72 28.72 1.15
N LEU A 48 -3.81 28.63 0.39
CA LEU A 48 -4.54 29.81 -0.10
C LEU A 48 -5.13 30.61 1.06
N LEU A 49 -5.74 29.95 2.06
CA LEU A 49 -6.27 30.60 3.26
C LEU A 49 -5.18 31.33 4.05
N LEU A 50 -4.01 30.71 4.25
CA LEU A 50 -2.85 31.35 4.88
C LEU A 50 -2.50 32.65 4.14
N ARG A 51 -2.43 32.60 2.80
CA ARG A 51 -2.13 33.78 1.97
C ARG A 51 -3.20 34.86 2.07
N LEU A 52 -4.48 34.49 2.02
CA LEU A 52 -5.60 35.44 2.09
C LEU A 52 -5.68 36.17 3.43
N HIS A 53 -5.26 35.53 4.53
CA HIS A 53 -5.18 36.13 5.87
C HIS A 53 -3.85 36.86 6.14
N GLY A 54 -3.05 37.13 5.10
CA GLY A 54 -1.83 37.93 5.22
C GLY A 54 -0.62 37.20 5.79
N ALA A 55 -0.60 35.86 5.81
CA ALA A 55 0.58 35.11 6.26
C ALA A 55 1.78 35.37 5.34
N ALA A 56 2.92 35.72 5.96
CA ALA A 56 4.19 35.88 5.27
C ALA A 56 4.61 34.58 4.54
N TYR A 57 5.45 34.73 3.51
CA TYR A 57 5.86 33.60 2.65
C TYR A 57 6.52 32.46 3.45
N ASN A 58 7.39 32.79 4.40
CA ASN A 58 8.05 31.83 5.28
C ASN A 58 7.06 31.00 6.12
N VAL A 59 5.93 31.57 6.54
CA VAL A 59 4.88 30.86 7.29
C VAL A 59 4.17 29.85 6.40
N GLN A 60 3.85 30.24 5.17
CA GLN A 60 3.24 29.34 4.18
C GLN A 60 4.18 28.18 3.84
N GLU A 61 5.46 28.48 3.66
CA GLU A 61 6.49 27.50 3.37
C GLU A 61 6.73 26.56 4.55
N THR A 62 6.71 27.08 5.78
CA THR A 62 6.79 26.28 7.01
C THR A 62 5.63 25.27 7.09
N TYR A 63 4.39 25.70 6.82
CA TYR A 63 3.25 24.77 6.81
C TYR A 63 3.40 23.68 5.76
N LEU A 64 3.84 24.04 4.54
CA LEU A 64 3.97 23.11 3.43
C LEU A 64 5.07 22.08 3.69
N ILE A 65 6.26 22.51 4.14
CA ILE A 65 7.38 21.61 4.39
C ILE A 65 7.08 20.64 5.53
N THR A 66 6.53 21.11 6.65
CA THR A 66 6.24 20.24 7.80
C THR A 66 5.16 19.23 7.47
N THR A 67 4.10 19.62 6.77
CA THR A 67 3.02 18.71 6.38
C THR A 67 3.49 17.69 5.35
N THR A 68 4.34 18.10 4.41
CA THR A 68 4.99 17.20 3.45
C THR A 68 5.87 16.18 4.16
N TYR A 69 6.66 16.61 5.14
CA TYR A 69 7.46 15.73 5.99
C TYR A 69 6.60 14.72 6.74
N VAL A 70 5.54 15.19 7.41
CA VAL A 70 4.59 14.32 8.10
C VAL A 70 4.02 13.27 7.16
N MET A 71 3.60 13.67 5.95
CA MET A 71 3.08 12.75 4.95
C MET A 71 4.13 11.71 4.48
N ILE A 72 5.32 12.14 4.06
CA ILE A 72 6.36 11.26 3.51
C ILE A 72 6.82 10.25 4.56
N PHE A 73 7.20 10.72 5.75
CA PHE A 73 7.75 9.85 6.78
C PHE A 73 6.68 8.98 7.42
N SER A 74 5.43 9.46 7.52
CA SER A 74 4.35 8.61 8.02
C SER A 74 4.07 7.45 7.08
N LEU A 75 4.01 7.75 5.76
CA LEU A 75 3.83 6.73 4.73
C LEU A 75 5.00 5.76 4.67
N LEU A 76 6.25 6.25 4.76
CA LEU A 76 7.45 5.40 4.77
C LEU A 76 7.39 4.37 5.91
N LEU A 77 7.04 4.83 7.12
CA LEU A 77 6.91 3.96 8.29
C LEU A 77 5.75 2.98 8.15
N SER A 78 4.56 3.47 7.85
CA SER A 78 3.34 2.66 7.69
C SER A 78 3.49 1.61 6.59
N ASN A 79 4.04 1.98 5.43
CA ASN A 79 4.11 1.10 4.25
C ASN A 79 4.93 -0.18 4.50
N THR A 80 5.82 -0.16 5.49
CA THR A 80 6.54 -1.33 6.02
C THR A 80 5.56 -2.43 6.46
N PHE A 81 4.39 -2.09 6.99
CA PHE A 81 3.42 -3.07 7.49
C PHE A 81 2.18 -3.23 6.59
N LEU A 82 1.88 -2.28 5.69
CA LEU A 82 0.63 -2.31 4.90
C LEU A 82 0.52 -3.54 3.98
N MET A 83 1.61 -3.94 3.31
CA MET A 83 1.59 -5.13 2.45
C MET A 83 1.36 -6.42 3.23
N PHE A 84 2.05 -6.55 4.37
CA PHE A 84 1.85 -7.66 5.32
C PHE A 84 0.40 -7.71 5.80
N THR A 85 -0.13 -6.57 6.23
CA THR A 85 -1.49 -6.41 6.73
C THR A 85 -2.53 -6.80 5.67
N SER A 86 -2.37 -6.32 4.44
CA SER A 86 -3.26 -6.67 3.33
C SER A 86 -3.30 -8.17 3.07
N ARG A 87 -2.15 -8.85 3.16
CA ARG A 87 -2.09 -10.31 3.04
C ARG A 87 -2.78 -11.01 4.20
N TYR A 88 -2.53 -10.58 5.43
CA TYR A 88 -3.17 -11.13 6.63
C TYR A 88 -4.70 -11.01 6.57
N ILE A 89 -5.22 -9.87 6.13
CA ILE A 89 -6.67 -9.66 5.94
C ILE A 89 -7.21 -10.62 4.89
N SER A 90 -6.52 -10.77 3.75
CA SER A 90 -6.94 -11.66 2.66
C SER A 90 -6.99 -13.11 3.11
N ASP A 91 -5.97 -13.58 3.84
CA ASP A 91 -5.93 -14.94 4.40
C ASP A 91 -7.04 -15.13 5.44
N SER A 92 -7.27 -14.15 6.33
CA SER A 92 -8.33 -14.20 7.34
C SER A 92 -9.74 -14.25 6.73
N ILE A 93 -9.96 -13.56 5.61
CA ILE A 93 -11.22 -13.63 4.85
C ILE A 93 -11.38 -15.00 4.19
N TYR A 94 -10.29 -15.54 3.63
CA TYR A 94 -10.29 -16.85 2.97
C TYR A 94 -10.53 -18.01 3.95
N GLU A 95 -9.94 -17.93 5.14
CA GLU A 95 -10.08 -18.93 6.22
C GLU A 95 -11.37 -18.75 7.06
N ASP A 96 -12.22 -17.78 6.72
CA ASP A 96 -13.46 -17.41 7.43
C ASP A 96 -13.23 -17.05 8.92
N HIS A 97 -12.11 -16.40 9.20
CA HIS A 97 -11.69 -15.92 10.53
C HIS A 97 -11.85 -14.40 10.67
N LYS A 98 -13.01 -13.88 10.26
CA LYS A 98 -13.29 -12.43 10.21
C LYS A 98 -13.22 -11.74 11.57
N ASN A 99 -13.49 -12.47 12.65
CA ASN A 99 -13.41 -11.98 14.03
C ASN A 99 -11.99 -11.59 14.46
N ARG A 100 -10.94 -12.00 13.73
CA ARG A 100 -9.55 -11.61 14.03
C ARG A 100 -9.09 -10.36 13.29
N ILE A 101 -9.87 -9.87 12.33
CA ILE A 101 -9.50 -8.74 11.49
C ILE A 101 -9.49 -7.45 12.32
N LEU A 102 -10.56 -7.13 13.03
CA LEU A 102 -10.62 -5.91 13.85
C LEU A 102 -9.59 -5.89 15.01
N PRO A 103 -9.39 -6.98 15.77
CA PRO A 103 -8.28 -7.06 16.76
C PRO A 103 -6.89 -6.83 16.16
N SER A 104 -6.64 -7.36 14.95
CA SER A 104 -5.37 -7.15 14.28
C SER A 104 -5.12 -5.69 13.89
N PHE A 105 -6.18 -4.95 13.55
CA PHE A 105 -6.09 -3.52 13.27
C PHE A 105 -5.54 -2.76 14.48
N PHE A 106 -6.16 -2.96 15.65
CA PHE A 106 -5.69 -2.32 16.89
C PHE A 106 -4.26 -2.72 17.26
N SER A 107 -3.88 -3.97 16.97
CA SER A 107 -2.52 -4.45 17.21
C SER A 107 -1.49 -3.72 16.33
N ILE A 108 -1.73 -3.62 15.02
CA ILE A 108 -0.85 -2.90 14.09
C ILE A 108 -0.78 -1.42 14.46
N VAL A 109 -1.93 -0.79 14.72
CA VAL A 109 -1.98 0.60 15.13
C VAL A 109 -1.19 0.82 16.41
N PHE A 110 -1.35 -0.02 17.43
CA PHE A 110 -0.57 0.09 18.66
C PHE A 110 0.95 0.07 18.40
N TYR A 111 1.45 -0.91 17.64
CA TYR A 111 2.89 -0.99 17.36
C TYR A 111 3.38 0.16 16.48
N LEU A 112 2.59 0.60 15.50
CA LEU A 112 2.92 1.75 14.66
C LEU A 112 2.93 3.05 15.44
N LEU A 113 2.00 3.26 16.36
CA LEU A 113 1.96 4.44 17.22
C LEU A 113 3.15 4.46 18.19
N VAL A 114 3.52 3.32 18.77
CA VAL A 114 4.72 3.24 19.63
C VAL A 114 5.98 3.51 18.83
N LEU A 115 6.13 2.89 17.65
CA LEU A 115 7.30 3.08 16.79
C LEU A 115 7.36 4.51 16.23
N GLY A 116 6.21 5.06 15.83
CA GLY A 116 6.03 6.44 15.40
C GLY A 116 6.42 7.41 16.50
N ALA A 117 5.96 7.17 17.73
CA ALA A 117 6.27 8.01 18.87
C ALA A 117 7.77 8.05 19.16
N LEU A 118 8.45 6.90 19.06
CA LEU A 118 9.90 6.81 19.24
C LEU A 118 10.67 7.53 18.13
N VAL A 119 10.33 7.29 16.86
CA VAL A 119 11.09 7.83 15.72
C VAL A 119 10.77 9.31 15.49
N ALA A 120 9.49 9.63 15.31
CA ALA A 120 9.05 11.00 15.03
C ALA A 120 9.12 11.88 16.28
N GLY A 121 8.80 11.37 17.46
CA GLY A 121 8.88 12.14 18.71
C GLY A 121 10.29 12.64 18.99
N VAL A 122 11.31 11.77 18.87
CA VAL A 122 12.71 12.17 19.04
C VAL A 122 13.10 13.24 18.02
N TYR A 123 12.75 13.06 16.74
CA TYR A 123 13.09 14.04 15.70
C TYR A 123 12.38 15.39 15.91
N ILE A 124 11.09 15.40 16.24
CA ILE A 124 10.30 16.62 16.46
C ILE A 124 10.81 17.39 17.69
N LEU A 125 11.22 16.69 18.76
CA LEU A 125 11.81 17.33 19.93
C LEU A 125 13.09 18.09 19.58
N LEU A 126 13.88 17.57 18.64
CA LEU A 126 15.09 18.21 18.13
C LEU A 126 14.79 19.44 17.25
N LEU A 127 13.59 19.64 16.72
CA LEU A 127 13.30 20.81 15.87
C LEU A 127 13.29 22.11 16.70
N ASP A 128 13.76 23.20 16.12
CA ASP A 128 13.65 24.53 16.75
C ASP A 128 12.30 25.16 16.40
N LEU A 129 11.25 24.70 17.09
CA LEU A 129 9.86 25.10 16.89
C LEU A 129 9.17 25.35 18.23
N ARG A 130 8.14 26.20 18.23
CA ARG A 130 7.28 26.40 19.40
C ARG A 130 6.68 25.07 19.88
N PRO A 131 6.55 24.85 21.20
CA PRO A 131 6.02 23.59 21.74
C PRO A 131 4.65 23.19 21.18
N VAL A 132 3.79 24.18 20.91
CA VAL A 132 2.47 23.96 20.30
C VAL A 132 2.60 23.34 18.91
N TYR A 133 3.51 23.82 18.06
CA TYR A 133 3.72 23.24 16.73
C TYR A 133 4.28 21.83 16.82
N LYS A 134 5.22 21.58 17.74
CA LYS A 134 5.75 20.24 17.98
C LYS A 134 4.64 19.26 18.33
N ALA A 135 3.75 19.63 19.25
CA ALA A 135 2.62 18.80 19.66
C ALA A 135 1.63 18.54 18.51
N LEU A 136 1.31 19.57 17.71
CA LEU A 136 0.39 19.43 16.59
C LEU A 136 0.97 18.59 15.44
N LEU A 137 2.25 18.78 15.11
CA LEU A 137 2.93 17.96 14.10
C LEU A 137 3.07 16.51 14.54
N PHE A 138 3.35 16.28 15.82
CA PHE A 138 3.38 14.95 16.40
C PHE A 138 2.01 14.27 16.31
N LEU A 139 0.96 14.97 16.73
CA LEU A 139 -0.42 14.47 16.66
C LEU A 139 -0.84 14.18 15.21
N GLN A 140 -0.52 15.07 14.27
CA GLN A 140 -0.79 14.87 12.85
C GLN A 140 -0.05 13.64 12.31
N PHE A 141 1.21 13.43 12.71
CA PHE A 141 1.99 12.26 12.32
C PHE A 141 1.36 10.95 12.80
N GLU A 142 0.94 10.89 14.07
CA GLU A 142 0.30 9.71 14.62
C GLU A 142 -1.09 9.45 14.00
N LEU A 143 -1.89 10.50 13.77
CA LEU A 143 -3.16 10.37 13.05
C LEU A 143 -2.94 9.81 11.64
N MET A 144 -1.91 10.27 10.93
CA MET A 144 -1.56 9.74 9.61
C MET A 144 -1.20 8.24 9.67
N GLN A 145 -0.47 7.77 10.68
CA GLN A 145 -0.21 6.33 10.86
C GLN A 145 -1.52 5.54 10.92
N VAL A 146 -2.48 6.00 11.74
CA VAL A 146 -3.78 5.33 11.88
C VAL A 146 -4.53 5.32 10.54
N LEU A 147 -4.55 6.45 9.83
CA LEU A 147 -5.24 6.61 8.56
C LEU A 147 -4.69 5.68 7.47
N TRP A 148 -3.37 5.55 7.36
CA TRP A 148 -2.74 4.63 6.40
C TRP A 148 -3.19 3.18 6.64
N VAL A 149 -3.24 2.76 7.90
CA VAL A 149 -3.72 1.42 8.28
C VAL A 149 -5.21 1.28 7.99
N GLN A 150 -6.04 2.25 8.40
CA GLN A 150 -7.49 2.23 8.15
C GLN A 150 -7.80 2.10 6.66
N MET A 151 -7.10 2.85 5.80
CA MET A 151 -7.27 2.76 4.35
C MET A 151 -6.95 1.37 3.80
N SER A 152 -5.91 0.71 4.34
CA SER A 152 -5.60 -0.68 3.99
C SER A 152 -6.74 -1.64 4.39
N TYR A 153 -7.32 -1.50 5.58
CA TYR A 153 -8.45 -2.34 6.02
C TYR A 153 -9.75 -2.03 5.26
N LEU A 154 -10.06 -0.76 5.02
CA LEU A 154 -11.24 -0.33 4.27
C LEU A 154 -11.24 -0.83 2.82
N SER A 155 -10.06 -1.04 2.23
CA SER A 155 -9.93 -1.66 0.91
C SER A 155 -10.56 -3.06 0.85
N ALA A 156 -10.67 -3.78 1.98
CA ALA A 156 -11.32 -5.08 2.07
C ALA A 156 -12.84 -5.00 2.32
N VAL A 157 -13.35 -3.88 2.84
CA VAL A 157 -14.78 -3.61 3.10
C VAL A 157 -15.57 -3.39 1.80
N LYS A 158 -14.90 -2.92 0.74
CA LYS A 158 -15.44 -2.70 -0.61
C LYS A 158 -16.57 -1.65 -0.69
N LYS A 159 -16.68 -0.74 0.28
CA LYS A 159 -17.64 0.38 0.30
C LYS A 159 -17.01 1.72 -0.09
N TYR A 160 -16.44 1.79 -1.30
CA TYR A 160 -15.59 2.92 -1.71
C TYR A 160 -16.30 4.29 -1.76
N SER A 161 -17.58 4.35 -2.12
CA SER A 161 -18.33 5.61 -2.12
C SER A 161 -18.41 6.25 -0.74
N LYS A 162 -18.54 5.42 0.32
CA LYS A 162 -18.56 5.92 1.68
C LYS A 162 -17.19 6.46 2.11
N VAL A 163 -16.12 5.75 1.76
CA VAL A 163 -14.74 6.18 2.03
C VAL A 163 -14.48 7.57 1.43
N LEU A 164 -14.97 7.81 0.21
CA LEU A 164 -14.89 9.11 -0.45
C LEU A 164 -15.72 10.19 0.25
N VAL A 165 -16.95 9.89 0.69
CA VAL A 165 -17.78 10.84 1.45
C VAL A 165 -17.15 11.21 2.79
N CYS A 166 -16.61 10.23 3.54
CA CYS A 166 -15.88 10.50 4.77
C CYS A 166 -14.69 11.43 4.52
N PHE A 167 -13.97 11.23 3.41
CA PHE A 167 -12.86 12.08 3.01
C PHE A 167 -13.32 13.52 2.69
N LEU A 168 -14.43 13.68 1.96
CA LEU A 168 -15.03 14.99 1.68
C LEU A 168 -15.42 15.73 2.95
N ILE A 169 -16.05 15.04 3.91
CA ILE A 169 -16.43 15.61 5.21
C ILE A 169 -15.18 16.06 5.96
N ALA A 170 -14.16 15.20 6.08
CA ALA A 170 -12.91 15.53 6.74
C ALA A 170 -12.19 16.72 6.09
N SER A 171 -12.16 16.77 4.75
CA SER A 171 -11.60 17.87 3.98
C SER A 171 -12.31 19.20 4.27
N PHE A 172 -13.65 19.17 4.28
CA PHE A 172 -14.45 20.34 4.62
C PHE A 172 -14.21 20.80 6.06
N VAL A 173 -14.20 19.87 7.03
CA VAL A 173 -13.92 20.20 8.43
C VAL A 173 -12.53 20.82 8.55
N SER A 174 -11.53 20.30 7.85
CA SER A 174 -10.16 20.83 7.92
C SER A 174 -10.07 22.29 7.45
N ILE A 175 -10.67 22.60 6.30
CA ILE A 175 -10.67 23.95 5.73
C ILE A 175 -11.53 24.89 6.59
N ALA A 176 -12.73 24.47 6.97
CA ALA A 176 -13.67 25.29 7.72
C ALA A 176 -13.15 25.60 9.14
N SER A 177 -12.57 24.63 9.83
CA SER A 177 -11.99 24.83 11.17
C SER A 177 -10.73 25.71 11.10
N SER A 178 -9.85 25.52 10.11
CA SER A 178 -8.70 26.41 9.89
C SER A 178 -9.15 27.85 9.71
N MET A 179 -10.15 28.08 8.85
CA MET A 179 -10.71 29.40 8.57
C MET A 179 -11.39 30.01 9.82
N ALA A 180 -12.21 29.25 10.52
CA ALA A 180 -12.89 29.72 11.74
C ALA A 180 -11.91 30.12 12.84
N LEU A 181 -10.84 29.34 13.04
CA LEU A 181 -9.80 29.65 14.03
C LEU A 181 -8.98 30.89 13.64
N MET A 182 -8.70 31.10 12.35
CA MET A 182 -8.07 32.34 11.86
C MET A 182 -8.95 33.56 12.15
N PHE A 183 -10.26 33.48 11.90
CA PHE A 183 -11.20 34.56 12.23
C PHE A 183 -11.37 34.80 13.73
N ALA A 184 -11.22 33.76 14.56
CA ALA A 184 -11.23 33.88 16.02
C ALA A 184 -9.96 34.56 16.58
N GLY A 185 -9.03 34.98 15.73
CA GLY A 185 -7.81 35.70 16.12
C GLY A 185 -6.68 34.80 16.60
N LEU A 186 -6.76 33.47 16.40
CA LEU A 186 -5.61 32.60 16.64
C LEU A 186 -4.51 32.90 15.62
N GLU A 187 -3.26 32.66 16.03
CA GLU A 187 -2.13 32.72 15.13
C GLU A 187 -2.35 31.84 13.88
N ILE A 188 -2.16 32.44 12.71
CA ILE A 188 -2.55 31.89 11.41
C ILE A 188 -1.97 30.48 11.17
N LEU A 189 -0.70 30.25 11.53
CA LEU A 189 -0.06 28.94 11.40
C LEU A 189 -0.63 27.89 12.37
N THR A 190 -0.87 28.30 13.62
CA THR A 190 -1.50 27.43 14.64
C THR A 190 -2.90 27.02 14.22
N ALA A 191 -3.68 27.96 13.68
CA ALA A 191 -5.02 27.70 13.16
C ALA A 191 -5.01 26.68 12.01
N ALA A 192 -4.06 26.79 11.07
CA ALA A 192 -3.91 25.84 9.98
C ALA A 192 -3.52 24.43 10.44
N TYR A 193 -2.58 24.30 11.38
CA TYR A 193 -2.24 22.98 11.96
C TYR A 193 -3.40 22.38 12.72
N LEU A 194 -4.07 23.15 13.59
CA LEU A 194 -5.23 22.67 14.34
C LEU A 194 -6.35 22.22 13.41
N GLY A 195 -6.67 23.01 12.37
CA GLY A 195 -7.71 22.62 11.43
C GLY A 195 -7.34 21.36 10.63
N THR A 196 -6.07 21.23 10.22
CA THR A 196 -5.58 19.99 9.57
C THR A 196 -5.74 18.77 10.49
N VAL A 197 -5.26 18.87 11.73
CA VAL A 197 -5.37 17.82 12.75
C VAL A 197 -6.83 17.47 13.06
N LEU A 198 -7.73 18.46 13.15
CA LEU A 198 -9.16 18.21 13.37
C LEU A 198 -9.79 17.46 12.20
N GLY A 199 -9.44 17.82 10.96
CA GLY A 199 -9.88 17.09 9.77
C GLY A 199 -9.42 15.64 9.79
N ASP A 200 -8.14 15.40 10.06
CA ASP A 200 -7.55 14.06 10.15
C ASP A 200 -8.19 13.24 11.28
N PHE A 201 -8.45 13.85 12.44
CA PHE A 201 -9.13 13.20 13.55
C PHE A 201 -10.57 12.80 13.20
N VAL A 202 -11.34 13.70 12.59
CA VAL A 202 -12.69 13.39 12.10
C VAL A 202 -12.64 12.24 11.09
N MET A 203 -11.65 12.23 10.19
CA MET A 203 -11.46 11.14 9.24
C MET A 203 -11.20 9.81 9.95
N VAL A 204 -10.32 9.79 10.96
CA VAL A 204 -10.04 8.60 11.78
C VAL A 204 -11.32 8.06 12.41
N VAL A 205 -12.16 8.94 12.98
CA VAL A 205 -13.42 8.54 13.62
C VAL A 205 -14.39 7.95 12.60
N LEU A 206 -14.61 8.61 11.47
CA LEU A 206 -15.52 8.16 10.42
C LEU A 206 -15.08 6.82 9.81
N TYR A 207 -13.78 6.64 9.56
CA TYR A 207 -13.23 5.38 9.09
C TYR A 207 -13.33 4.27 10.14
N MET A 208 -13.14 4.61 11.42
CA MET A 208 -13.30 3.63 12.49
C MET A 208 -14.75 3.13 12.60
N GLN A 209 -15.73 4.02 12.46
CA GLN A 209 -17.15 3.66 12.43
C GLN A 209 -17.43 2.62 11.33
N GLU A 210 -16.97 2.85 10.10
CA GLU A 210 -17.16 1.90 9.00
C GLU A 210 -16.45 0.56 9.22
N LEU A 211 -15.30 0.55 9.91
CA LEU A 211 -14.59 -0.69 10.26
C LEU A 211 -15.34 -1.51 11.32
N ILE A 212 -15.85 -0.87 12.37
CA ILE A 212 -16.61 -1.52 13.45
C ILE A 212 -17.95 -2.05 12.93
N ASP A 213 -18.62 -1.28 12.07
CA ASP A 213 -19.90 -1.68 11.47
C ASP A 213 -19.75 -2.90 10.54
N PHE A 214 -18.58 -3.07 9.92
CA PHE A 214 -18.36 -4.14 8.95
C PHE A 214 -17.70 -5.40 9.55
N PHE A 215 -16.68 -5.25 10.40
CA PHE A 215 -15.92 -6.37 10.94
C PHE A 215 -16.44 -6.76 12.33
N PRO A 216 -16.74 -8.05 12.57
CA PRO A 216 -17.20 -8.50 13.87
C PRO A 216 -16.12 -8.28 14.93
N SER A 217 -16.54 -7.82 16.10
CA SER A 217 -15.66 -7.68 17.25
C SER A 217 -15.27 -9.05 17.81
N GLY A 218 -13.98 -9.37 17.76
CA GLY A 218 -13.41 -10.57 18.38
C GLY A 218 -12.59 -10.24 19.62
N PRO A 219 -12.03 -11.27 20.30
CA PRO A 219 -11.18 -11.06 21.47
C PRO A 219 -9.93 -10.25 21.07
N MET A 220 -9.65 -9.19 21.84
CA MET A 220 -8.51 -8.33 21.60
C MET A 220 -7.21 -9.02 22.04
N SER A 221 -6.20 -9.03 21.16
CA SER A 221 -4.88 -9.58 21.46
C SER A 221 -3.83 -8.85 20.64
N LEU A 222 -2.83 -8.27 21.31
CA LEU A 222 -1.72 -7.55 20.68
C LEU A 222 -0.72 -8.49 19.99
N VAL A 223 -0.80 -9.80 20.22
CA VAL A 223 0.13 -10.79 19.65
C VAL A 223 -0.47 -11.60 18.51
N VAL A 224 -1.73 -11.31 18.11
CA VAL A 224 -2.46 -12.08 17.08
C VAL A 224 -1.72 -12.15 15.73
N LEU A 225 -0.87 -11.17 15.43
CA LEU A 225 -0.13 -11.06 14.18
C LEU A 225 1.24 -11.73 14.19
N PHE A 226 1.79 -12.04 15.37
CA PHE A 226 3.17 -12.46 15.52
C PHE A 226 3.53 -13.75 14.76
N PRO A 227 2.70 -14.82 14.80
CA PRO A 227 2.96 -16.01 13.99
C PRO A 227 2.98 -15.73 12.47
N TYR A 228 2.20 -14.75 12.02
CA TYR A 228 2.14 -14.36 10.60
C TYR A 228 3.32 -13.48 10.20
N LEU A 229 3.84 -12.65 11.10
CA LEU A 229 5.07 -11.87 10.85
C LEU A 229 6.22 -12.79 10.48
N ASP A 230 6.37 -13.93 11.16
CA ASP A 230 7.42 -14.90 10.84
C ASP A 230 7.27 -15.50 9.43
N LYS A 231 6.03 -15.75 9.01
CA LYS A 231 5.69 -16.33 7.70
C LYS A 231 5.86 -15.35 6.55
N TYR A 232 5.65 -14.05 6.79
CA TYR A 232 5.50 -13.03 5.75
C TYR A 232 6.52 -11.88 5.86
N LYS A 233 7.69 -12.11 6.47
CA LYS A 233 8.79 -11.11 6.60
C LYS A 233 9.17 -10.46 5.28
N SER A 234 9.15 -11.21 4.17
CA SER A 234 9.46 -10.68 2.85
C SER A 234 8.53 -9.53 2.45
N LEU A 235 7.23 -9.58 2.82
CA LEU A 235 6.27 -8.51 2.51
C LEU A 235 6.55 -7.23 3.28
N ILE A 236 7.12 -7.35 4.49
CA ILE A 236 7.54 -6.20 5.28
C ILE A 236 8.66 -5.46 4.54
N LEU A 237 9.66 -6.21 4.07
CA LEU A 237 10.76 -5.65 3.30
C LEU A 237 10.29 -5.12 1.94
N THR A 238 9.39 -5.81 1.24
CA THR A 238 8.79 -5.30 0.00
C THR A 238 8.11 -3.96 0.23
N GLY A 239 7.34 -3.81 1.30
CA GLY A 239 6.66 -2.55 1.66
C GLY A 239 7.66 -1.42 1.93
N PHE A 240 8.63 -1.64 2.80
CA PHE A 240 9.68 -0.68 3.11
C PHE A 240 10.47 -0.27 1.85
N CYS A 241 10.99 -1.22 1.09
CA CYS A 241 11.75 -0.95 -0.13
C CYS A 241 10.91 -0.23 -1.20
N SER A 242 9.61 -0.54 -1.31
CA SER A 242 8.74 0.16 -2.27
C SER A 242 8.56 1.64 -1.93
N ALA A 243 8.39 1.98 -0.64
CA ALA A 243 8.32 3.37 -0.20
C ALA A 243 9.68 4.07 -0.31
N LEU A 244 10.76 3.38 0.07
CA LEU A 244 12.12 3.91 -0.05
C LEU A 244 12.53 4.13 -1.52
N GLY A 245 12.11 3.29 -2.45
CA GLY A 245 12.37 3.52 -3.88
C GLY A 245 11.61 4.73 -4.44
N LEU A 246 10.40 4.98 -3.94
CA LEU A 246 9.59 6.14 -4.32
C LEU A 246 10.17 7.47 -3.82
N PHE A 247 10.66 7.54 -2.57
CA PHE A 247 11.16 8.81 -1.99
C PHE A 247 12.67 8.91 -1.85
N GLY A 248 13.40 7.81 -2.03
CA GLY A 248 14.84 7.74 -1.78
C GLY A 248 15.63 8.72 -2.64
N HIS A 249 15.20 8.94 -3.88
CA HIS A 249 15.80 9.95 -4.74
C HIS A 249 15.62 11.37 -4.19
N ASN A 250 14.47 11.73 -3.61
CA ASN A 250 14.28 13.05 -2.97
C ASN A 250 15.29 13.24 -1.83
N PHE A 251 15.44 12.23 -0.97
CA PHE A 251 16.38 12.28 0.15
C PHE A 251 17.81 12.51 -0.31
N VAL A 252 18.22 11.92 -1.44
CA VAL A 252 19.53 12.19 -2.04
C VAL A 252 19.69 13.67 -2.41
N TYR A 253 18.71 14.25 -3.11
CA TYR A 253 18.78 15.67 -3.49
C TYR A 253 18.58 16.64 -2.32
N TRP A 254 18.05 16.20 -1.18
CA TRP A 254 18.07 17.00 0.04
C TRP A 254 19.49 17.25 0.58
N PHE A 255 20.47 16.42 0.20
CA PHE A 255 21.89 16.63 0.49
C PHE A 255 22.63 17.36 -0.65
N SER A 256 21.92 17.90 -1.65
CA SER A 256 22.52 18.65 -2.75
C SER A 256 22.97 20.05 -2.36
N GLU A 257 23.71 20.73 -3.23
CA GLU A 257 24.06 22.15 -3.10
C GLU A 257 22.82 23.07 -3.14
N TYR A 258 21.73 22.61 -3.74
CA TYR A 258 20.45 23.34 -3.89
C TYR A 258 19.46 23.03 -2.76
N HIS A 259 19.96 22.58 -1.61
CA HIS A 259 19.11 22.33 -0.45
C HIS A 259 18.68 23.64 0.21
N THR A 260 17.42 23.69 0.62
CA THR A 260 16.84 24.82 1.35
C THR A 260 16.53 24.38 2.78
N ARG A 261 16.76 25.29 3.74
CA ARG A 261 16.45 25.09 5.16
C ARG A 261 15.48 26.18 5.62
N VAL A 262 14.20 25.83 5.72
CA VAL A 262 13.16 26.72 6.29
C VAL A 262 13.17 26.62 7.81
N ILE A 263 13.44 25.41 8.32
CA ILE A 263 13.71 25.14 9.74
C ILE A 263 15.15 24.57 9.78
N PRO A 264 16.03 24.97 10.72
CA PRO A 264 17.45 24.62 10.69
C PRO A 264 17.79 23.13 10.53
N ARG A 265 16.91 22.24 11.01
CA ARG A 265 17.06 20.78 10.97
C ARG A 265 16.14 20.07 9.97
N MET A 266 15.37 20.82 9.18
CA MET A 266 14.46 20.28 8.16
C MET A 266 14.90 20.76 6.78
N VAL A 267 15.33 19.82 5.95
CA VAL A 267 16.02 20.08 4.67
C VAL A 267 15.20 19.53 3.50
N TYR A 268 15.08 20.28 2.43
CA TYR A 268 14.38 19.83 1.23
C TYR A 268 15.00 20.53 0.03
N CYS A 269 14.72 20.06 -1.18
CA CYS A 269 15.19 20.72 -2.39
C CYS A 269 13.98 21.25 -3.15
N MET A 270 13.65 22.53 -2.94
CA MET A 270 12.42 23.12 -3.49
C MET A 270 12.28 22.89 -5.00
N LYS A 271 13.37 23.13 -5.76
CA LYS A 271 13.37 22.95 -7.22
C LYS A 271 13.05 21.50 -7.62
N TYR A 272 13.56 20.54 -6.86
CA TYR A 272 13.36 19.13 -7.14
C TYR A 272 12.01 18.61 -6.64
N ASP A 273 11.66 18.88 -5.39
CA ASP A 273 10.48 18.34 -4.72
C ASP A 273 9.17 18.88 -5.33
N VAL A 274 9.15 20.15 -5.73
CA VAL A 274 7.99 20.74 -6.43
C VAL A 274 7.83 20.08 -7.80
N ALA A 275 8.91 19.94 -8.58
CA ALA A 275 8.86 19.25 -9.86
C ALA A 275 8.43 17.78 -9.73
N ALA A 276 8.95 17.09 -8.71
CA ALA A 276 8.59 15.71 -8.38
C ALA A 276 7.11 15.57 -8.02
N PHE A 277 6.57 16.49 -7.22
CA PHE A 277 5.16 16.52 -6.87
C PHE A 277 4.28 16.58 -8.12
N PHE A 278 4.49 17.56 -9.01
CA PHE A 278 3.68 17.69 -10.23
C PHE A 278 3.86 16.51 -11.18
N ALA A 279 5.09 16.00 -11.34
CA ALA A 279 5.35 14.81 -12.15
C ALA A 279 4.68 13.56 -11.55
N SER A 280 4.57 13.44 -10.23
CA SER A 280 3.88 12.31 -9.61
C SER A 280 2.37 12.31 -9.89
N LEU A 281 1.75 13.45 -10.22
CA LEU A 281 0.33 13.53 -10.56
C LEU A 281 0.03 12.98 -11.95
N THR A 282 1.01 12.94 -12.85
CA THR A 282 0.81 12.49 -14.23
C THR A 282 0.54 11.00 -14.33
N ILE A 283 0.84 10.20 -13.28
CA ILE A 283 0.62 8.75 -13.25
C ILE A 283 -0.79 8.34 -12.83
N ILE A 284 -1.64 9.27 -12.41
CA ILE A 284 -3.03 8.98 -12.01
C ILE A 284 -3.78 8.18 -13.09
N PRO A 285 -3.72 8.53 -14.40
CA PRO A 285 -4.35 7.76 -15.46
C PRO A 285 -3.85 6.30 -15.51
N PHE A 286 -2.55 6.06 -15.41
CA PHE A 286 -2.00 4.71 -15.36
C PHE A 286 -2.58 3.90 -14.21
N LEU A 287 -2.64 4.47 -12.99
CA LEU A 287 -3.16 3.75 -11.82
C LEU A 287 -4.60 3.28 -12.05
N VAL A 288 -5.44 4.14 -12.61
CA VAL A 288 -6.84 3.85 -12.93
C VAL A 288 -6.94 2.77 -14.02
N VAL A 289 -6.24 2.95 -15.13
CA VAL A 289 -6.29 2.02 -16.27
C VAL A 289 -5.71 0.66 -15.89
N PHE A 290 -4.64 0.63 -15.08
CA PHE A 290 -4.03 -0.60 -14.57
C PHE A 290 -5.00 -1.39 -13.68
N VAL A 291 -5.72 -0.73 -12.77
CA VAL A 291 -6.73 -1.40 -11.92
C VAL A 291 -7.82 -2.03 -12.79
N VAL A 292 -8.31 -1.31 -13.81
CA VAL A 292 -9.32 -1.83 -14.73
C VAL A 292 -8.79 -3.02 -15.52
N ALA A 293 -7.59 -2.91 -16.09
CA ALA A 293 -6.95 -3.98 -16.86
C ALA A 293 -6.76 -5.25 -16.01
N LEU A 294 -6.31 -5.08 -14.76
CA LEU A 294 -6.08 -6.17 -13.81
C LEU A 294 -7.39 -6.88 -13.45
N GLU A 295 -8.43 -6.13 -13.09
CA GLU A 295 -9.70 -6.69 -12.58
C GLU A 295 -10.63 -7.22 -13.69
N VAL A 296 -10.64 -6.59 -14.86
CA VAL A 296 -11.60 -6.90 -15.93
C VAL A 296 -11.05 -7.94 -16.90
N ASN A 297 -9.76 -7.84 -17.25
CA ASN A 297 -9.15 -8.66 -18.30
C ASN A 297 -8.26 -9.74 -17.70
N PHE A 298 -7.22 -9.35 -16.97
CA PHE A 298 -6.25 -10.29 -16.40
C PHE A 298 -6.88 -11.27 -15.40
N TYR A 299 -7.73 -10.80 -14.47
CA TYR A 299 -8.37 -11.67 -13.48
C TYR A 299 -9.19 -12.80 -14.12
N LYS A 300 -9.81 -12.57 -15.29
CA LYS A 300 -10.57 -13.60 -16.01
C LYS A 300 -9.63 -14.70 -16.53
N ALA A 301 -8.56 -14.32 -17.20
CA ALA A 301 -7.57 -15.28 -17.71
C ALA A 301 -6.90 -16.05 -16.58
N TYR A 302 -6.57 -15.37 -15.48
CA TYR A 302 -6.00 -15.99 -14.29
C TYR A 302 -6.96 -17.02 -13.70
N ARG A 303 -8.23 -16.66 -13.53
CA ARG A 303 -9.23 -17.58 -12.98
C ARG A 303 -9.43 -18.78 -13.90
N SER A 304 -9.49 -18.56 -15.21
CA SER A 304 -9.61 -19.64 -16.21
C SER A 304 -8.49 -20.66 -16.06
N TYR A 305 -7.23 -20.20 -15.95
CA TYR A 305 -6.07 -21.07 -15.71
C TYR A 305 -6.19 -21.91 -14.43
N PHE A 306 -6.52 -21.29 -13.29
CA PHE A 306 -6.64 -22.02 -12.02
C PHE A 306 -7.89 -22.91 -11.95
N ASP A 307 -9.00 -22.52 -12.57
CA ASP A 307 -10.20 -23.34 -12.67
C ASP A 307 -9.90 -24.60 -13.51
N THR A 308 -9.17 -24.48 -14.62
CA THR A 308 -8.72 -25.64 -15.43
C THR A 308 -7.86 -26.61 -14.62
N ILE A 309 -6.96 -26.10 -13.76
CA ILE A 309 -6.15 -26.95 -12.86
C ILE A 309 -7.02 -27.65 -11.82
N LEU A 310 -7.97 -26.93 -11.20
CA LEU A 310 -8.78 -27.44 -10.09
C LEU A 310 -9.89 -28.40 -10.53
N TYR A 311 -10.45 -28.19 -11.71
CA TYR A 311 -11.64 -28.91 -12.20
C TYR A 311 -11.35 -29.97 -13.27
N GLY A 312 -10.09 -30.41 -13.38
CA GLY A 312 -9.72 -31.63 -14.12
C GLY A 312 -9.38 -31.43 -15.59
N GLY A 313 -8.85 -30.27 -15.99
CA GLY A 313 -8.33 -30.05 -17.33
C GLY A 313 -7.13 -30.95 -17.66
N THR A 314 -6.97 -31.28 -18.94
CA THR A 314 -5.80 -32.02 -19.41
C THR A 314 -4.53 -31.17 -19.35
N LEU A 315 -3.35 -31.80 -19.46
CA LEU A 315 -2.09 -31.05 -19.52
C LEU A 315 -2.07 -30.05 -20.69
N GLU A 316 -2.66 -30.43 -21.82
CA GLU A 316 -2.77 -29.56 -22.99
C GLU A 316 -3.66 -28.34 -22.71
N ASP A 317 -4.82 -28.55 -22.07
CA ASP A 317 -5.71 -27.46 -21.65
C ASP A 317 -4.99 -26.48 -20.70
N ILE A 318 -4.25 -27.00 -19.72
CA ILE A 318 -3.49 -26.19 -18.76
C ILE A 318 -2.42 -25.36 -19.50
N GLN A 319 -1.72 -25.94 -20.47
CA GLN A 319 -0.70 -25.22 -21.25
C GLN A 319 -1.30 -24.16 -22.17
N VAL A 320 -2.48 -24.43 -22.77
CA VAL A 320 -3.23 -23.45 -23.56
C VAL A 320 -3.63 -22.27 -22.67
N GLU A 321 -4.22 -22.54 -21.50
CA GLU A 321 -4.63 -21.49 -20.56
C GLU A 321 -3.45 -20.71 -19.97
N ASN A 322 -2.30 -21.35 -19.75
CA ASN A 322 -1.07 -20.68 -19.34
C ASN A 322 -0.57 -19.70 -20.42
N ARG A 323 -0.58 -20.13 -21.69
CA ARG A 323 -0.24 -19.25 -22.82
C ARG A 323 -1.22 -18.08 -22.94
N ASN A 324 -2.53 -18.33 -22.82
CA ASN A 324 -3.56 -17.31 -22.83
C ASN A 324 -3.39 -16.31 -21.68
N LEU A 325 -3.09 -16.79 -20.48
CA LEU A 325 -2.79 -15.98 -19.30
C LEU A 325 -1.58 -15.08 -19.53
N GLY A 326 -0.46 -15.65 -20.01
CA GLY A 326 0.75 -14.90 -20.32
C GLY A 326 0.54 -13.84 -21.38
N GLN A 327 -0.09 -14.19 -22.51
CA GLN A 327 -0.41 -13.25 -23.58
C GLN A 327 -1.32 -12.11 -23.09
N THR A 328 -2.35 -12.44 -22.32
CA THR A 328 -3.26 -11.44 -21.75
C THR A 328 -2.49 -10.52 -20.80
N LEU A 329 -1.72 -11.06 -19.86
CA LEU A 329 -0.93 -10.25 -18.90
C LEU A 329 -0.02 -9.25 -19.62
N PHE A 330 0.79 -9.70 -20.58
CA PHE A 330 1.76 -8.82 -21.24
C PHE A 330 1.10 -7.84 -22.20
N ARG A 331 0.01 -8.23 -22.89
CA ARG A 331 -0.76 -7.33 -23.73
C ARG A 331 -1.40 -6.21 -22.92
N GLU A 332 -2.05 -6.54 -21.80
CA GLU A 332 -2.68 -5.54 -20.94
C GLU A 332 -1.63 -4.61 -20.32
N LEU A 333 -0.49 -5.15 -19.88
CA LEU A 333 0.60 -4.34 -19.32
C LEU A 333 1.20 -3.39 -20.36
N ALA A 334 1.45 -3.88 -21.59
CA ALA A 334 1.94 -3.06 -22.70
C ALA A 334 0.95 -1.94 -23.05
N HIS A 335 -0.34 -2.26 -23.20
CA HIS A 335 -1.37 -1.28 -23.51
C HIS A 335 -1.49 -0.18 -22.45
N VAL A 336 -1.46 -0.55 -21.15
CA VAL A 336 -1.50 0.44 -20.06
C VAL A 336 -0.26 1.34 -20.10
N PHE A 337 0.92 0.76 -20.35
CA PHE A 337 2.19 1.51 -20.43
C PHE A 337 2.25 2.43 -21.65
N GLU A 338 1.80 1.98 -22.83
CA GLU A 338 1.71 2.78 -24.05
C GLU A 338 0.81 4.02 -23.85
N LEU A 339 -0.35 3.82 -23.23
CA LEU A 339 -1.26 4.92 -22.92
C LEU A 339 -0.62 5.93 -21.97
N GLN A 340 0.06 5.47 -20.92
CA GLN A 340 0.75 6.37 -20.01
C GLN A 340 1.92 7.10 -20.66
N PHE A 341 2.68 6.43 -21.51
CA PHE A 341 3.77 7.06 -22.24
C PHE A 341 3.25 8.20 -23.13
N PHE A 342 2.09 8.01 -23.78
CA PHE A 342 1.40 9.06 -24.53
C PHE A 342 0.94 10.21 -23.61
N VAL A 343 0.38 9.90 -22.43
CA VAL A 343 0.02 10.91 -21.43
C VAL A 343 1.24 11.72 -20.99
N GLU A 344 2.39 11.09 -20.74
CA GLU A 344 3.61 11.80 -20.37
C GLU A 344 4.10 12.73 -21.47
N LEU A 345 4.03 12.33 -22.74
CA LEU A 345 4.37 13.20 -23.87
C LEU A 345 3.48 14.45 -23.90
N LEU A 346 2.19 14.29 -23.65
CA LEU A 346 1.26 15.41 -23.52
C LEU A 346 1.60 16.29 -22.30
N CYS A 347 1.88 15.71 -21.14
CA CYS A 347 2.27 16.47 -19.96
C CYS A 347 3.58 17.25 -20.16
N ILE A 348 4.60 16.63 -20.74
CA ILE A 348 5.87 17.27 -21.05
C ILE A 348 5.67 18.47 -22.00
N THR A 349 4.80 18.31 -23.00
CA THR A 349 4.55 19.33 -24.04
C THR A 349 3.64 20.46 -23.55
N PHE A 350 2.50 20.13 -22.95
CA PHE A 350 1.44 21.08 -22.60
C PHE A 350 1.54 21.53 -21.14
N LEU A 351 1.63 20.57 -20.20
CA LEU A 351 1.70 20.90 -18.78
C LEU A 351 3.00 21.64 -18.44
N GLY A 352 4.12 21.28 -19.06
CA GLY A 352 5.38 22.03 -18.93
C GLY A 352 5.25 23.51 -19.29
N ASN A 353 4.49 23.85 -20.35
CA ASN A 353 4.24 25.24 -20.73
C ASN A 353 3.34 25.97 -19.73
N PHE A 354 2.34 25.29 -19.18
CA PHE A 354 1.47 25.83 -18.14
C PHE A 354 2.22 26.05 -16.82
N LEU A 355 3.08 25.13 -16.40
CA LEU A 355 3.86 25.27 -15.16
C LEU A 355 4.80 26.49 -15.21
N ARG A 356 5.31 26.83 -16.40
CA ARG A 356 6.10 28.06 -16.60
C ARG A 356 5.32 29.33 -16.26
N THR A 357 4.01 29.39 -16.48
CA THR A 357 3.21 30.57 -16.13
C THR A 357 2.92 30.69 -14.63
N ILE A 358 3.07 29.59 -13.89
CA ILE A 358 2.83 29.52 -12.43
C ILE A 358 4.14 29.71 -11.63
N GLY A 359 5.26 29.99 -12.30
CA GLY A 359 6.53 30.34 -11.67
C GLY A 359 7.57 29.22 -11.60
N PHE A 360 7.45 28.17 -12.43
CA PHE A 360 8.53 27.21 -12.63
C PHE A 360 9.70 27.88 -13.37
N ASP A 361 10.90 27.76 -12.79
CA ASP A 361 12.14 28.15 -13.47
C ASP A 361 12.59 27.11 -14.50
N ARG A 362 13.67 27.40 -15.21
CA ARG A 362 14.18 26.54 -16.28
C ARG A 362 14.59 25.17 -15.74
N GLU A 363 15.25 25.14 -14.59
CA GLU A 363 15.76 23.94 -13.96
C GLU A 363 14.62 23.04 -13.46
N MET A 364 13.60 23.59 -12.82
CA MET A 364 12.39 22.87 -12.42
C MET A 364 11.69 22.24 -13.63
N LEU A 365 11.65 22.91 -14.78
CA LEU A 365 11.06 22.36 -16.00
C LEU A 365 11.89 21.21 -16.57
N ILE A 366 13.23 21.28 -16.52
CA ILE A 366 14.11 20.18 -16.94
C ILE A 366 13.89 18.96 -16.03
N ILE A 367 13.92 19.17 -14.71
CA ILE A 367 13.70 18.12 -13.71
C ILE A 367 12.31 17.50 -13.90
N PHE A 368 11.26 18.32 -14.05
CA PHE A 368 9.89 17.86 -14.28
C PHE A 368 9.80 16.89 -15.47
N ARG A 369 10.47 17.21 -16.59
CA ARG A 369 10.47 16.37 -17.80
C ARG A 369 11.13 15.01 -17.55
N TYR A 370 12.26 14.97 -16.85
CA TYR A 370 12.89 13.70 -16.49
C TYR A 370 12.03 12.89 -15.53
N LEU A 371 11.41 13.56 -14.56
CA LEU A 371 10.56 12.89 -13.58
C LEU A 371 9.25 12.39 -14.16
N CYS A 372 8.64 13.05 -15.13
CA CYS A 372 7.49 12.52 -15.87
C CYS A 372 7.78 11.11 -16.43
N ILE A 373 8.89 10.96 -17.15
CA ILE A 373 9.31 9.65 -17.69
C ILE A 373 9.72 8.70 -16.57
N GLY A 374 10.42 9.19 -15.55
CA GLY A 374 10.82 8.39 -14.39
C GLY A 374 9.63 7.81 -13.63
N TYR A 375 8.59 8.61 -13.38
CA TYR A 375 7.36 8.18 -12.72
C TYR A 375 6.54 7.21 -13.59
N CYS A 376 6.58 7.35 -14.92
CA CYS A 376 6.03 6.36 -15.85
C CYS A 376 6.71 4.98 -15.69
N PHE A 377 8.03 4.93 -15.55
CA PHE A 377 8.72 3.66 -15.25
C PHE A 377 8.49 3.18 -13.81
N PHE A 378 8.41 4.07 -12.83
CA PHE A 378 8.08 3.72 -11.46
C PHE A 378 6.74 3.00 -11.37
N VAL A 379 5.70 3.52 -12.04
CA VAL A 379 4.38 2.91 -11.96
C VAL A 379 4.35 1.55 -12.68
N LEU A 380 5.17 1.35 -13.71
CA LEU A 380 5.42 0.03 -14.30
C LEU A 380 6.10 -0.92 -13.30
N VAL A 381 7.15 -0.49 -12.59
CA VAL A 381 7.79 -1.28 -11.52
C VAL A 381 6.77 -1.66 -10.44
N LYS A 382 5.95 -0.71 -10.00
CA LYS A 382 4.87 -0.93 -9.02
C LYS A 382 3.88 -1.98 -9.52
N SER A 383 3.48 -1.93 -10.79
CA SER A 383 2.61 -2.93 -11.41
C SER A 383 3.24 -4.32 -11.47
N LEU A 384 4.52 -4.42 -11.78
CA LEU A 384 5.25 -5.70 -11.79
C LEU A 384 5.28 -6.33 -10.40
N VAL A 385 5.56 -5.54 -9.36
CA VAL A 385 5.52 -5.99 -7.95
C VAL A 385 4.12 -6.50 -7.60
N ILE A 386 3.06 -5.77 -7.95
CA ILE A 386 1.67 -6.20 -7.73
C ILE A 386 1.38 -7.53 -8.44
N LEU A 387 1.77 -7.67 -9.71
CA LEU A 387 1.56 -8.91 -10.48
C LEU A 387 2.32 -10.09 -9.86
N MET A 388 3.56 -9.90 -9.41
CA MET A 388 4.31 -10.93 -8.69
C MET A 388 3.60 -11.37 -7.41
N LEU A 389 3.10 -10.41 -6.63
CA LEU A 389 2.30 -10.71 -5.42
C LEU A 389 0.99 -11.42 -5.73
N TYR A 390 0.39 -11.15 -6.89
CA TYR A 390 -0.81 -11.82 -7.35
C TYR A 390 -0.57 -13.32 -7.63
N PHE A 391 0.63 -13.68 -8.11
CA PHE A 391 1.10 -15.06 -8.23
C PHE A 391 1.72 -15.64 -6.95
N ASP A 392 1.57 -14.96 -5.82
CA ASP A 392 2.21 -15.27 -4.53
C ASP A 392 3.75 -15.37 -4.59
N ASP A 393 4.39 -14.72 -5.57
CA ASP A 393 5.84 -14.64 -5.69
C ASP A 393 6.43 -13.52 -4.84
N ARG A 394 6.48 -13.78 -3.53
CA ARG A 394 6.95 -12.79 -2.55
C ARG A 394 8.43 -12.48 -2.68
N VAL A 395 9.25 -13.45 -3.10
CA VAL A 395 10.69 -13.27 -3.27
C VAL A 395 10.96 -12.40 -4.48
N GLY A 396 10.30 -12.66 -5.62
CA GLY A 396 10.40 -11.80 -6.80
C GLY A 396 9.96 -10.37 -6.53
N ALA A 397 8.82 -10.21 -5.83
CA ALA A 397 8.30 -8.89 -5.43
C ALA A 397 9.31 -8.13 -4.54
N MET A 398 9.85 -8.79 -3.51
CA MET A 398 10.85 -8.21 -2.62
C MET A 398 12.14 -7.83 -3.36
N ALA A 399 12.66 -8.72 -4.21
CA ALA A 399 13.88 -8.47 -4.98
C ALA A 399 13.71 -7.30 -5.95
N THR A 400 12.56 -7.20 -6.63
CA THR A 400 12.25 -6.10 -7.56
C THR A 400 12.12 -4.77 -6.82
N SER A 401 11.40 -4.73 -5.69
CA SER A 401 11.31 -3.53 -4.85
C SER A 401 12.66 -3.12 -4.28
N ALA A 402 13.49 -4.07 -3.84
CA ALA A 402 14.82 -3.79 -3.33
C ALA A 402 15.76 -3.26 -4.43
N LEU A 403 15.73 -3.87 -5.62
CA LEU A 403 16.47 -3.38 -6.79
C LEU A 403 16.07 -1.94 -7.13
N PHE A 404 14.77 -1.63 -7.10
CA PHE A 404 14.29 -0.28 -7.35
C PHE A 404 14.77 0.70 -6.27
N ALA A 405 14.67 0.33 -4.99
CA ALA A 405 15.11 1.17 -3.88
C ALA A 405 16.60 1.51 -3.97
N VAL A 406 17.42 0.49 -4.18
CA VAL A 406 18.87 0.62 -4.27
C VAL A 406 19.26 1.41 -5.53
N SER A 407 18.70 1.08 -6.69
CA SER A 407 19.01 1.81 -7.93
C SER A 407 18.54 3.26 -7.89
N SER A 408 17.36 3.56 -7.33
CA SER A 408 16.82 4.91 -7.18
C SER A 408 17.76 5.80 -6.36
N ILE A 409 18.29 5.29 -5.25
CA ILE A 409 19.26 6.00 -4.42
C ILE A 409 20.62 6.09 -5.10
N LEU A 410 21.20 4.96 -5.52
CA LEU A 410 22.56 4.91 -6.06
C LEU A 410 22.70 5.74 -7.34
N LEU A 411 21.78 5.59 -8.30
CA LEU A 411 21.84 6.35 -9.54
C LEU A 411 21.56 7.84 -9.31
N SER A 412 20.73 8.20 -8.33
CA SER A 412 20.54 9.61 -7.96
C SER A 412 21.81 10.20 -7.33
N ILE A 413 22.55 9.42 -6.53
CA ILE A 413 23.85 9.83 -5.96
C ILE A 413 24.86 10.02 -7.08
N LEU A 414 24.90 9.11 -8.06
CA LEU A 414 25.77 9.24 -9.22
C LEU A 414 25.43 10.47 -10.07
N THR A 415 24.17 10.91 -10.06
CA THR A 415 23.78 12.12 -10.80
C THR A 415 24.04 13.44 -10.09
N LEU A 416 24.26 13.44 -8.77
CA LEU A 416 24.52 14.65 -7.98
C LEU A 416 25.66 15.54 -8.55
N PRO A 417 26.84 14.99 -8.94
CA PRO A 417 27.96 15.80 -9.40
C PRO A 417 27.76 16.47 -10.76
N PHE A 418 26.80 16.04 -11.57
CA PHE A 418 26.55 16.61 -12.90
C PHE A 418 25.74 17.92 -12.85
N GLY A 419 25.42 18.42 -11.66
CA GLY A 419 24.69 19.66 -11.44
C GLY A 419 23.17 19.49 -11.54
N ILE A 420 22.45 20.57 -11.24
CA ILE A 420 20.98 20.55 -11.10
C ILE A 420 20.24 20.16 -12.37
N GLU A 421 20.81 20.46 -13.54
CA GLU A 421 20.19 20.09 -14.82
C GLU A 421 20.12 18.57 -14.99
N ALA A 422 20.99 17.80 -14.33
CA ALA A 422 20.95 16.33 -14.37
C ALA A 422 20.02 15.71 -13.32
N TYR A 423 19.41 16.51 -12.44
CA TYR A 423 18.60 15.98 -11.35
C TYR A 423 17.35 15.32 -11.92
N GLY A 424 17.06 14.11 -11.44
CA GLY A 424 15.95 13.28 -11.90
C GLY A 424 16.33 12.22 -12.95
N LEU A 425 17.47 12.39 -13.65
CA LEU A 425 17.98 11.36 -14.56
C LEU A 425 18.30 10.05 -13.82
N GLY A 426 18.82 10.12 -12.60
CA GLY A 426 19.10 8.94 -11.78
C GLY A 426 17.83 8.14 -11.47
N PHE A 427 16.74 8.81 -11.13
CA PHE A 427 15.44 8.16 -10.87
C PHE A 427 14.84 7.54 -12.15
N LEU A 428 14.93 8.24 -13.28
CA LEU A 428 14.51 7.73 -14.58
C LEU A 428 15.28 6.45 -14.94
N ALA A 429 16.61 6.48 -14.85
CA ALA A 429 17.46 5.34 -15.14
C ALA A 429 17.16 4.16 -14.19
N ALA A 430 16.93 4.43 -12.91
CA ALA A 430 16.55 3.42 -11.92
C ALA A 430 15.23 2.72 -12.28
N GLY A 431 14.22 3.50 -12.66
CA GLY A 431 12.94 2.98 -13.15
C GLY A 431 13.10 2.14 -14.41
N ALA A 432 13.86 2.61 -15.40
CA ALA A 432 14.09 1.89 -16.66
C ALA A 432 14.83 0.56 -16.44
N VAL A 433 15.93 0.56 -15.69
CA VAL A 433 16.70 -0.66 -15.40
C VAL A 433 15.86 -1.67 -14.59
N THR A 434 15.15 -1.19 -13.56
CA THR A 434 14.37 -2.08 -12.71
C THR A 434 13.15 -2.64 -13.43
N SER A 435 12.48 -1.84 -14.27
CA SER A 435 11.36 -2.33 -15.07
C SER A 435 11.79 -3.36 -16.11
N ALA A 436 12.93 -3.17 -16.79
CA ALA A 436 13.49 -4.17 -17.70
C ALA A 436 13.82 -5.49 -16.97
N ALA A 437 14.51 -5.41 -15.83
CA ALA A 437 14.83 -6.58 -15.01
C ALA A 437 13.56 -7.28 -14.49
N GLY A 438 12.57 -6.53 -14.00
CA GLY A 438 11.30 -7.05 -13.51
C GLY A 438 10.44 -7.69 -14.59
N LEU A 439 10.39 -7.11 -15.79
CA LEU A 439 9.71 -7.68 -16.97
C LEU A 439 10.36 -8.99 -17.39
N PHE A 440 11.70 -9.00 -17.50
CA PHE A 440 12.46 -10.21 -17.82
C PHE A 440 12.18 -11.31 -16.79
N TYR A 441 12.24 -10.98 -15.50
CA TYR A 441 11.94 -11.93 -14.44
C TYR A 441 10.50 -12.46 -14.51
N LEU A 442 9.51 -11.59 -14.67
CA LEU A 442 8.09 -11.97 -14.75
C LEU A 442 7.81 -12.86 -15.96
N TYR A 443 8.42 -12.57 -17.11
CA TYR A 443 8.29 -13.41 -18.32
C TYR A 443 8.78 -14.84 -18.07
N HIS A 444 9.96 -14.99 -17.44
CA HIS A 444 10.48 -16.30 -17.06
C HIS A 444 9.65 -16.97 -15.96
N TYR A 445 9.06 -16.18 -15.05
CA TYR A 445 8.15 -16.67 -14.02
C TYR A 445 6.94 -17.35 -14.65
N ILE A 446 6.25 -16.67 -15.58
CA ILE A 446 5.04 -17.17 -16.25
C ILE A 446 5.35 -18.42 -17.08
N LYS A 447 6.47 -18.44 -17.82
CA LYS A 447 6.89 -19.65 -18.56
C LYS A 447 7.06 -20.89 -17.69
N ARG A 448 7.38 -20.72 -16.40
CA ARG A 448 7.56 -21.81 -15.43
C ARG A 448 6.40 -21.91 -14.44
N LEU A 449 5.26 -21.28 -14.71
CA LEU A 449 4.15 -21.17 -13.77
C LEU A 449 3.63 -22.55 -13.35
N GLU A 450 3.44 -23.48 -14.30
CA GLU A 450 3.00 -24.85 -14.03
C GLU A 450 3.89 -25.55 -13.00
N TYR A 451 5.21 -25.56 -13.23
CA TYR A 451 6.17 -26.14 -12.29
C TYR A 451 6.07 -25.49 -10.90
N LYS A 452 5.92 -24.16 -10.83
CA LYS A 452 5.82 -23.47 -9.54
C LYS A 452 4.53 -23.81 -8.81
N VAL A 453 3.41 -23.91 -9.52
CA VAL A 453 2.11 -24.24 -8.94
C VAL A 453 2.09 -25.67 -8.39
N PHE A 454 2.62 -26.64 -9.14
CA PHE A 454 2.57 -28.05 -8.74
C PHE A 454 3.72 -28.48 -7.81
N CYS A 455 4.93 -27.95 -8.00
CA CYS A 455 6.13 -28.49 -7.34
C CYS A 455 6.65 -27.66 -6.17
N ARG A 456 6.23 -26.39 -5.99
CA ARG A 456 6.67 -25.56 -4.83
C ARG A 456 5.73 -25.63 -3.63
N GLN A 457 4.61 -26.35 -3.72
CA GLN A 457 3.73 -26.54 -2.56
C GLN A 457 4.37 -27.54 -1.58
N PRO A 458 4.53 -27.19 -0.30
CA PRO A 458 5.10 -28.11 0.67
C PRO A 458 4.19 -29.34 0.82
N LEU A 459 4.76 -30.53 0.61
CA LEU A 459 4.04 -31.81 0.70
C LEU A 459 3.55 -32.09 2.14
N PHE A 460 4.21 -31.49 3.12
CA PHE A 460 3.85 -31.53 4.53
C PHE A 460 3.72 -30.11 5.05
N TYR A 461 2.74 -29.87 5.91
CA TYR A 461 2.63 -28.61 6.62
C TYR A 461 3.79 -28.50 7.62
N GLU A 462 4.70 -27.57 7.39
CA GLU A 462 5.70 -27.16 8.36
C GLU A 462 5.10 -26.02 9.18
N GLU A 463 4.99 -26.21 10.50
CA GLU A 463 4.67 -25.09 11.36
C GLU A 463 5.81 -24.06 11.27
N PRO A 464 5.50 -22.77 11.04
CA PRO A 464 6.54 -21.76 11.11
C PRO A 464 7.16 -21.80 12.52
N ASP A 465 8.46 -22.05 12.62
CA ASP A 465 9.23 -21.94 13.87
C ASP A 465 10.04 -20.65 13.80
N GLY A 466 9.60 -19.65 14.55
CA GLY A 466 10.16 -18.31 14.49
C GLY A 466 10.04 -17.58 15.82
N VAL A 467 10.85 -16.52 15.96
CA VAL A 467 11.00 -15.77 17.21
C VAL A 467 9.66 -15.13 17.63
N PHE A 468 8.90 -14.60 16.69
CA PHE A 468 7.62 -13.96 16.99
C PHE A 468 6.56 -14.98 17.40
N LYS A 469 6.52 -16.15 16.76
CA LYS A 469 5.64 -17.25 17.20
C LYS A 469 5.96 -17.69 18.63
N ARG A 470 7.24 -17.88 18.98
CA ARG A 470 7.65 -18.26 20.35
C ARG A 470 7.22 -17.22 21.39
N ILE A 471 7.28 -15.94 21.04
CA ILE A 471 6.78 -14.86 21.91
C ILE A 471 5.26 -14.94 22.06
N ALA A 472 4.52 -15.17 20.96
CA ALA A 472 3.07 -15.33 21.00
C ALA A 472 2.66 -16.52 21.88
N ASP A 473 3.29 -17.68 21.68
CA ASP A 473 3.04 -18.90 22.46
C ASP A 473 3.33 -18.68 23.96
N HIS A 474 4.39 -17.93 24.29
CA HIS A 474 4.74 -17.59 25.67
C HIS A 474 3.70 -16.66 26.32
N VAL A 475 3.26 -15.62 25.60
CA VAL A 475 2.23 -14.68 26.08
C VAL A 475 0.88 -15.38 26.25
N GLU A 476 0.50 -16.23 25.29
CA GLU A 476 -0.74 -17.01 25.35
C GLU A 476 -0.70 -18.06 26.47
N SER A 477 0.46 -18.65 26.76
CA SER A 477 0.63 -19.61 27.87
C SER A 477 0.42 -18.98 29.27
N ARG A 478 0.51 -17.65 29.38
CA ARG A 478 0.40 -16.88 30.63
C ARG A 478 -0.89 -16.05 30.77
N GLY A 479 -1.77 -16.01 29.76
CA GLY A 479 -3.00 -15.22 29.77
C GLY A 479 -4.15 -15.83 30.59
N PRO A 480 -5.09 -15.01 31.11
CA PRO A 480 -6.27 -15.48 31.85
C PRO A 480 -7.31 -16.05 30.87
N GLY A 481 -7.07 -17.29 30.44
CA GLY A 481 -7.88 -18.00 29.45
C GLY A 481 -7.35 -19.40 29.22
N ARG A 482 -7.27 -20.20 30.30
CA ARG A 482 -6.85 -21.60 30.23
C ARG A 482 -7.83 -22.37 29.35
N GLY A 483 -7.37 -22.69 28.14
CA GLY A 483 -7.84 -23.81 27.33
C GLY A 483 -9.03 -23.52 26.43
N ASN A 484 -8.80 -23.00 25.23
CA ASN A 484 -9.47 -23.47 24.00
C ASN A 484 -8.97 -22.81 22.69
N PHE A 485 -7.68 -22.52 22.58
CA PHE A 485 -7.12 -22.06 21.31
C PHE A 485 -5.87 -22.87 20.90
N LYS A 486 -5.91 -24.19 21.11
CA LYS A 486 -5.14 -25.06 20.20
C LYS A 486 -5.67 -24.75 18.80
N ALA A 487 -4.79 -24.21 17.95
CA ALA A 487 -5.01 -23.96 16.53
C ALA A 487 -6.08 -24.90 15.98
N HIS A 488 -7.30 -24.38 15.80
CA HIS A 488 -8.43 -25.13 15.26
C HIS A 488 -8.23 -25.28 13.76
N TYR A 489 -7.24 -26.09 13.41
CA TYR A 489 -7.04 -26.62 12.08
C TYR A 489 -8.12 -27.66 11.84
N LYS A 490 -9.04 -27.40 10.89
CA LYS A 490 -9.90 -28.46 10.35
C LYS A 490 -8.99 -29.45 9.62
N PRO A 491 -8.87 -30.71 10.08
CA PRO A 491 -8.06 -31.70 9.37
C PRO A 491 -8.61 -31.87 7.96
N THR A 492 -7.72 -31.92 6.96
CA THR A 492 -8.08 -32.19 5.57
C THR A 492 -8.89 -33.49 5.47
N TRP A 493 -9.72 -33.64 4.44
CA TRP A 493 -10.56 -34.84 4.26
C TRP A 493 -9.76 -36.15 4.37
N ARG A 494 -8.51 -36.16 3.87
CA ARG A 494 -7.58 -37.29 3.99
C ARG A 494 -7.17 -37.59 5.44
N GLN A 495 -6.94 -36.56 6.26
CA GLN A 495 -6.61 -36.71 7.67
C GLN A 495 -7.82 -37.14 8.50
N GLN A 496 -9.02 -36.62 8.22
CA GLN A 496 -10.27 -37.11 8.84
C GLN A 496 -10.50 -38.59 8.52
N ARG A 497 -10.23 -39.00 7.28
CA ARG A 497 -10.37 -40.40 6.84
C ARG A 497 -9.32 -41.31 7.50
N ARG A 498 -8.08 -40.85 7.71
CA ARG A 498 -7.05 -41.56 8.48
C ARG A 498 -7.41 -41.66 9.97
N ALA A 499 -7.95 -40.60 10.58
CA ALA A 499 -8.39 -40.61 11.96
C ALA A 499 -9.57 -41.58 12.17
N ARG A 500 -10.56 -41.56 11.29
CA ARG A 500 -11.67 -42.54 11.29
C ARG A 500 -11.18 -43.98 11.08
N ARG A 501 -10.18 -44.21 10.23
CA ARG A 501 -9.55 -45.54 10.07
C ARG A 501 -8.82 -46.00 11.33
N LYS A 502 -8.06 -45.11 11.98
CA LYS A 502 -7.37 -45.40 13.25
C LYS A 502 -8.36 -45.71 14.39
N GLN A 503 -9.44 -44.94 14.51
CA GLN A 503 -10.51 -45.20 15.48
C GLN A 503 -11.22 -46.53 15.22
N ARG A 504 -11.53 -46.85 13.96
CA ARG A 504 -12.11 -48.16 13.60
C ARG A 504 -11.15 -49.34 13.87
N ALA A 505 -9.85 -49.15 13.66
CA ALA A 505 -8.84 -50.15 13.96
C ALA A 505 -8.67 -50.36 15.48
N ALA A 506 -8.69 -49.28 16.27
CA ALA A 506 -8.65 -49.33 17.73
C ALA A 506 -9.90 -50.02 18.31
N ALA A 507 -11.09 -49.70 17.79
CA ALA A 507 -12.34 -50.36 18.19
C ALA A 507 -12.36 -51.87 17.87
N ARG A 508 -11.73 -52.29 16.76
CA ARG A 508 -11.55 -53.71 16.43
C ARG A 508 -10.55 -54.42 17.35
N ARG A 509 -9.47 -53.75 17.76
CA ARG A 509 -8.50 -54.30 18.72
C ARG A 509 -9.08 -54.41 20.14
N GLY A 510 -9.89 -53.44 20.58
CA GLY A 510 -10.59 -53.50 21.86
C GLY A 510 -11.60 -54.65 21.95
N ARG A 511 -12.34 -54.93 20.87
CA ARG A 511 -13.25 -56.08 20.80
C ARG A 511 -12.52 -57.43 20.79
N HIS A 512 -11.35 -57.53 20.17
CA HIS A 512 -10.53 -58.75 20.23
C HIS A 512 -9.87 -58.98 21.59
N SER A 513 -9.56 -57.93 22.35
CA SER A 513 -9.02 -58.05 23.71
C SER A 513 -10.09 -58.46 24.72
N ALA A 514 -11.33 -57.97 24.57
CA ALA A 514 -12.45 -58.38 25.42
C ALA A 514 -12.89 -59.84 25.17
N ALA A 515 -12.72 -60.35 23.95
CA ALA A 515 -13.05 -61.74 23.61
C ALA A 515 -11.98 -62.78 24.04
N ARG A 516 -10.78 -62.35 24.45
CA ARG A 516 -9.68 -63.24 24.90
C ARG A 516 -9.42 -63.20 26.42
N GLY A 517 -10.17 -62.39 27.17
CA GLY A 517 -10.01 -62.25 28.63
C GLY A 517 -10.81 -63.25 29.48
N GLY A 518 -11.53 -64.20 28.88
CA GLY A 518 -12.19 -65.30 29.59
C GLY A 518 -11.45 -66.61 29.35
N ILE A 519 -10.66 -67.04 30.34
CA ILE A 519 -10.17 -68.41 30.71
C ILE A 519 -9.03 -68.14 31.73
N ARG A 520 -9.35 -68.03 33.04
CA ARG A 520 -9.16 -69.02 34.14
C ARG A 520 -7.71 -69.18 34.64
N PRO A 521 -7.44 -69.61 35.90
CA PRO A 521 -8.32 -70.30 36.87
C PRO A 521 -9.19 -69.39 37.72
#